data_AF-A0A1Y2DGE0-F1
#
_entry.id   AF-A0A1Y2DGE0-F1
#
_cell.length_a   1.000
_cell.length_b   1.000
_cell.length_c   1.000
_cell.angle_alpha   90.00
_cell.angle_beta   90.00
_cell.angle_gamma   90.00
#
_symmetry.space_group_name_H-M   'P 1'
#
loop_
_entity.id
_entity.type
_entity.pdbx_description
1 polymer ?
#
loop_
_entity_poly.entity_id
_entity_poly.type
_entity_poly.pdbx_seq_one_letter_code
_entity_poly.pdbx_strand_id
1 'polypeptide(L)'
;MATPIILCGKFEQVGQVVKNTIQPEFEVVHFISSPESGQTTIPLLVKGEAPTNSSDNIGSRNYAVASKAVVVGAMYDDAWVENLAKEVDVPVLRPERLVGNPTGPPDAAAVQAVAKRVKEGLQKLVDEGKLGQAGVFWY
;
A
#
# COMPACT_ATOMS: atom_id res chain seq x y z
N MET A 1 -10.95 -15.57 -1.39
CA MET A 1 -10.56 -14.83 -0.18
C MET A 1 -9.88 -13.55 -0.65
N ALA A 2 -10.26 -12.40 -0.12
CA ALA A 2 -9.63 -11.14 -0.51
C ALA A 2 -8.18 -11.12 0.00
N THR A 3 -7.25 -10.65 -0.83
CA THR A 3 -5.84 -10.58 -0.46
C THR A 3 -5.58 -9.34 0.39
N PRO A 4 -5.13 -9.47 1.66
CA PRO A 4 -4.88 -8.32 2.51
C PRO A 4 -3.64 -7.56 2.03
N ILE A 5 -3.81 -6.25 1.82
CA ILE A 5 -2.75 -5.34 1.41
C ILE A 5 -2.65 -4.13 2.35
N ILE A 6 -1.44 -3.60 2.47
CA ILE A 6 -1.18 -2.38 3.23
C ILE A 6 -1.10 -1.22 2.25
N LEU A 7 -1.67 -0.07 2.59
CA LEU A 7 -1.62 1.12 1.77
C LEU A 7 -0.99 2.28 2.55
N CYS A 8 -0.03 2.96 1.95
CA CYS A 8 0.64 4.11 2.55
C CYS A 8 0.42 5.34 1.67
N GLY A 9 -0.08 6.42 2.23
CA GLY A 9 -0.29 7.66 1.49
C GLY A 9 -0.78 8.80 2.37
N LYS A 10 -0.57 10.03 1.89
CA LYS A 10 -0.91 11.25 2.64
C LYS A 10 -2.41 11.52 2.73
N PHE A 11 -3.18 11.07 1.74
CA PHE A 11 -4.59 11.45 1.57
C PHE A 11 -5.50 10.26 1.81
N GLU A 12 -6.35 10.34 2.84
CA GLU A 12 -7.34 9.31 3.17
C GLU A 12 -8.33 9.05 2.03
N GLN A 13 -8.67 10.10 1.27
CA GLN A 13 -9.54 10.01 0.10
C GLN A 13 -8.98 9.03 -0.95
N VAL A 14 -7.66 8.95 -1.10
CA VAL A 14 -7.00 7.96 -1.96
C VAL A 14 -7.20 6.56 -1.42
N GLY A 15 -6.96 6.36 -0.12
CA GLY A 15 -7.16 5.06 0.50
C GLY A 15 -8.60 4.54 0.39
N GLN A 16 -9.60 5.41 0.52
CA GLN A 16 -11.01 5.03 0.32
C GLN A 16 -11.32 4.63 -1.12
N VAL A 17 -10.87 5.40 -2.11
CA VAL A 17 -11.11 5.08 -3.53
C VAL A 17 -10.37 3.81 -3.93
N VAL A 18 -9.11 3.63 -3.48
CA VAL A 18 -8.34 2.41 -3.74
C VAL A 18 -9.05 1.21 -3.13
N LYS A 19 -9.45 1.29 -1.85
CA LYS A 19 -10.21 0.23 -1.16
C LYS A 19 -11.45 -0.19 -1.95
N ASN A 20 -12.21 0.76 -2.48
CA ASN A 20 -13.41 0.46 -3.27
C ASN A 20 -13.08 -0.12 -4.66
N THR A 21 -11.95 0.29 -5.26
CA THR A 21 -11.54 -0.13 -6.61
C THR A 21 -10.99 -1.55 -6.65
N ILE A 22 -10.22 -1.94 -5.62
CA ILE A 22 -9.54 -3.24 -5.57
C ILE A 22 -10.42 -4.36 -5.02
N GLN A 23 -11.53 -4.02 -4.34
CA GLN A 23 -12.52 -4.99 -3.92
C GLN A 23 -13.25 -5.59 -5.15
N PRO A 24 -13.67 -6.87 -5.09
CA PRO A 24 -13.55 -7.82 -3.96
C PRO A 24 -12.23 -8.63 -3.93
N GLU A 25 -11.32 -8.41 -4.87
CA GLU A 25 -10.10 -9.21 -5.06
C GLU A 25 -9.05 -8.96 -3.96
N PHE A 26 -8.94 -7.71 -3.50
CA PHE A 26 -8.01 -7.28 -2.46
C PHE A 26 -8.72 -6.51 -1.36
N GLU A 27 -8.14 -6.54 -0.16
CA GLU A 27 -8.65 -5.83 1.01
C GLU A 27 -7.55 -4.94 1.61
N VAL A 28 -7.83 -3.65 1.76
CA VAL A 28 -6.92 -2.74 2.48
C VAL A 28 -7.06 -2.99 3.98
N VAL A 29 -6.07 -3.64 4.58
CA VAL A 29 -6.06 -3.94 6.02
C VAL A 29 -5.64 -2.74 6.86
N HIS A 30 -4.68 -1.95 6.36
CA HIS A 30 -4.15 -0.81 7.10
C HIS A 30 -3.69 0.32 6.17
N PHE A 31 -4.03 1.56 6.54
CA PHE A 31 -3.69 2.81 5.85
C PHE A 31 -2.69 3.66 6.64
N ILE A 32 -1.50 3.93 6.11
CA ILE A 32 -0.46 4.67 6.84
C ILE A 32 -0.29 6.05 6.21
N SER A 33 -0.53 7.09 7.00
CA SER A 33 -0.28 8.48 6.59
C SER A 33 1.16 8.93 6.92
N SER A 34 1.77 8.36 7.96
CA SER A 34 3.09 8.77 8.45
C SER A 34 4.22 7.81 8.06
N PRO A 35 5.32 8.29 7.45
CA PRO A 35 6.48 7.46 7.11
C PRO A 35 7.14 6.79 8.31
N GLU A 36 7.26 7.49 9.44
CA GLU A 36 7.87 6.94 10.66
C GLU A 36 7.08 5.74 11.17
N SER A 37 5.77 5.91 11.32
CA SER A 37 4.88 4.81 11.73
C SER A 37 4.90 3.67 10.73
N GLY A 38 5.08 3.95 9.43
CA GLY A 38 5.09 2.93 8.39
C GLY A 38 6.25 1.94 8.50
N GLN A 39 7.47 2.40 8.75
CA GLN A 39 8.61 1.48 8.87
C GLN A 39 8.46 0.51 10.03
N THR A 40 7.86 0.93 11.15
CA THR A 40 7.65 0.02 12.28
C THR A 40 6.39 -0.83 12.12
N THR A 41 5.33 -0.26 11.55
CA THR A 41 4.00 -0.89 11.48
C THR A 41 3.89 -1.92 10.36
N ILE A 42 4.40 -1.61 9.16
CA ILE A 42 4.29 -2.48 8.00
C ILE A 42 4.92 -3.86 8.24
N PRO A 43 6.17 -3.99 8.74
CA PRO A 43 6.75 -5.31 9.00
C PRO A 43 5.98 -6.10 10.08
N LEU A 44 5.38 -5.44 11.07
CA LEU A 44 4.50 -6.10 12.04
C LEU A 44 3.24 -6.66 11.35
N LEU A 45 2.58 -5.87 10.51
CA LEU A 45 1.39 -6.27 9.78
C LEU A 45 1.62 -7.40 8.76
N VAL A 46 2.79 -7.40 8.13
CA VAL A 46 3.22 -8.50 7.24
C VAL A 46 3.45 -9.78 8.05
N LYS A 47 3.89 -9.67 9.30
CA LYS A 47 4.02 -10.80 10.24
C LYS A 47 2.70 -11.22 10.88
N GLY A 48 1.61 -10.45 10.71
CA GLY A 48 0.33 -10.69 11.37
C GLY A 48 0.24 -10.13 12.79
N GLU A 49 1.13 -9.21 13.16
CA GLU A 49 1.08 -8.47 14.42
C GLU A 49 0.33 -7.14 14.26
N ALA A 50 -0.50 -6.81 15.25
CA ALA A 50 -1.26 -5.58 15.27
C ALA A 50 -0.38 -4.40 15.76
N PRO A 51 -0.36 -3.26 15.04
CA PRO A 51 0.39 -2.09 15.49
C PRO A 51 -0.31 -1.38 16.66
N THR A 52 0.49 -0.83 17.57
CA THR A 52 0.04 -0.11 18.77
C THR A 52 -0.83 1.12 18.45
N ASN A 53 -0.66 1.72 17.27
CA ASN A 53 -1.37 2.93 16.84
C ASN A 53 -2.48 2.64 15.81
N SER A 54 -3.40 1.75 16.15
CA SER A 54 -4.52 1.35 15.27
C SER A 54 -5.74 2.30 15.27
N SER A 55 -5.68 3.41 16.02
CA SER A 55 -6.86 4.24 16.33
C SER A 55 -7.45 4.98 15.12
N ASP A 56 -6.61 5.46 14.20
CA ASP A 56 -6.99 6.35 13.10
C ASP A 56 -6.75 5.71 11.72
N ASN A 57 -7.33 4.52 11.51
CA ASN A 57 -7.15 3.76 10.28
C ASN A 57 -8.45 3.43 9.56
N ILE A 58 -8.54 3.78 8.26
CA ILE A 58 -9.66 3.48 7.35
C ILE A 58 -9.69 2.03 6.81
N GLY A 59 -8.64 1.25 7.08
CA GLY A 59 -8.51 -0.16 6.68
C GLY A 59 -9.44 -1.09 7.47
N SER A 60 -9.56 -2.34 7.01
CA SER A 60 -10.38 -3.38 7.66
C SER A 60 -9.84 -3.84 9.02
N ARG A 61 -8.59 -3.49 9.38
CA ARG A 61 -7.92 -3.86 10.65
C ARG A 61 -7.88 -5.37 10.89
N ASN A 62 -7.95 -6.15 9.81
CA ASN A 62 -7.94 -7.60 9.88
C ASN A 62 -6.50 -8.11 9.98
N TYR A 63 -5.93 -8.01 11.18
CA TYR A 63 -4.57 -8.46 11.48
C TYR A 63 -4.47 -9.98 11.65
N ALA A 64 -5.59 -10.70 11.60
CA ALA A 64 -5.61 -12.16 11.66
C ALA A 64 -4.96 -12.82 10.43
N VAL A 65 -4.79 -12.07 9.33
CA VAL A 65 -4.17 -12.55 8.10
C VAL A 65 -2.96 -11.68 7.76
N ALA A 66 -1.81 -12.32 7.58
CA ALA A 66 -0.57 -11.66 7.15
C ALA A 66 -0.78 -10.91 5.83
N SER A 67 -0.39 -9.63 5.82
CA SER A 67 -0.46 -8.80 4.61
C SER A 67 0.44 -9.37 3.52
N LYS A 68 -0.06 -9.40 2.28
CA LYS A 68 0.61 -10.07 1.15
C LYS A 68 1.30 -9.13 0.18
N ALA A 69 0.99 -7.84 0.24
CA ALA A 69 1.62 -6.79 -0.54
C ALA A 69 1.52 -5.45 0.19
N VAL A 70 2.43 -4.53 -0.13
CA VAL A 70 2.45 -3.17 0.40
C VAL A 70 2.39 -2.20 -0.76
N VAL A 71 1.49 -1.23 -0.70
CA VAL A 71 1.37 -0.15 -1.67
C VAL A 71 1.84 1.13 -1.01
N VAL A 72 2.83 1.79 -1.58
CA VAL A 72 3.38 3.05 -1.09
C VAL A 72 3.05 4.17 -2.08
N GLY A 73 2.74 5.36 -1.57
CA GLY A 73 2.48 6.55 -2.39
C GLY A 73 3.76 7.25 -2.87
N ALA A 74 3.62 8.19 -3.80
CA ALA A 74 4.76 8.94 -4.36
C ALA A 74 5.44 9.92 -3.37
N MET A 75 4.94 10.03 -2.13
CA MET A 75 5.50 10.91 -1.11
C MET A 75 6.73 10.32 -0.39
N TYR A 76 6.95 9.00 -0.53
CA TYR A 76 8.03 8.30 0.16
C TYR A 76 9.26 8.26 -0.75
N ASP A 77 10.42 8.64 -0.20
CA ASP A 77 11.69 8.56 -0.90
C ASP A 77 12.12 7.12 -1.19
N ASP A 78 12.93 6.95 -2.23
CA ASP A 78 13.53 5.66 -2.61
C ASP A 78 14.16 4.94 -1.42
N ALA A 79 14.98 5.65 -0.63
CA ALA A 79 15.65 5.08 0.53
C ALA A 79 14.67 4.52 1.57
N TRP A 80 13.51 5.17 1.76
CA TRP A 80 12.49 4.70 2.69
C TRP A 80 11.83 3.42 2.17
N VAL A 81 11.50 3.38 0.88
CA VAL A 81 10.86 2.23 0.24
C VAL A 81 11.81 1.04 0.18
N GLU A 82 13.08 1.27 -0.14
CA GLU A 82 14.11 0.24 -0.17
C GLU A 82 14.39 -0.33 1.22
N ASN A 83 14.44 0.52 2.25
CA ASN A 83 14.60 0.04 3.62
C ASN A 83 13.42 -0.83 4.04
N LEU A 84 12.20 -0.38 3.73
CA LEU A 84 11.00 -1.14 4.01
C LEU A 84 11.01 -2.50 3.29
N ALA A 85 11.33 -2.52 1.99
CA ALA A 85 11.37 -3.74 1.18
C ALA A 85 12.44 -4.75 1.66
N LYS A 86 13.43 -4.32 2.44
CA LYS A 86 14.40 -5.21 3.10
C LYS A 86 13.87 -5.79 4.42
N GLU A 87 12.96 -5.10 5.08
CA GLU A 87 12.37 -5.55 6.35
C GLU A 87 11.13 -6.44 6.15
N VAL A 88 10.51 -6.38 4.97
CA VAL A 88 9.31 -7.16 4.64
C VAL A 88 9.59 -8.18 3.56
N ASP A 89 9.01 -9.36 3.70
CA ASP A 89 9.15 -10.45 2.71
C ASP A 89 8.08 -10.39 1.59
N VAL A 90 7.48 -9.22 1.37
CA VAL A 90 6.36 -9.02 0.44
C VAL A 90 6.66 -7.93 -0.57
N PRO A 91 5.98 -7.93 -1.73
CA PRO A 91 6.23 -6.94 -2.76
C PRO A 91 5.74 -5.56 -2.29
N VAL A 92 6.60 -4.56 -2.47
CA VAL A 92 6.33 -3.15 -2.21
C VAL A 92 6.09 -2.44 -3.54
N LEU A 93 4.83 -2.14 -3.84
CA LEU A 93 4.39 -1.41 -5.01
C LEU A 93 4.55 0.08 -4.77
N ARG A 94 5.32 0.76 -5.62
CA ARG A 94 5.44 2.21 -5.66
C ARG A 94 5.03 2.76 -7.02
N PRO A 95 4.43 3.95 -7.09
CA PRO A 95 4.13 4.58 -8.37
C PRO A 95 5.44 4.96 -9.07
N GLU A 96 5.50 4.79 -10.39
CA GLU A 96 6.53 5.44 -11.20
C GLU A 96 6.45 6.95 -10.98
N ARG A 97 7.61 7.57 -10.76
CA ARG A 97 7.74 8.98 -10.42
C ARG A 97 7.00 9.81 -11.47
N LEU A 98 5.81 10.30 -11.14
CA LEU A 98 5.15 11.32 -11.94
C LEU A 98 6.07 12.53 -11.92
N VAL A 99 6.64 12.85 -13.08
CA VAL A 99 7.40 14.09 -13.30
C VAL A 99 6.47 15.24 -12.90
N GLY A 100 6.83 15.94 -11.82
CA GLY A 100 5.97 16.90 -11.15
C GLY A 100 5.23 16.24 -9.99
N ASN A 101 5.84 16.24 -8.80
CA ASN A 101 5.10 16.13 -7.55
C ASN A 101 3.92 17.12 -7.61
N PRO A 102 2.66 16.70 -7.66
CA PRO A 102 1.59 17.66 -7.45
C PRO A 102 1.72 18.08 -5.99
N THR A 103 2.15 19.32 -5.77
CA THR A 103 2.28 19.96 -4.45
C THR A 103 0.90 20.23 -3.80
N GLY A 104 -0.15 19.57 -4.29
CA GLY A 104 -1.54 19.75 -3.90
C GLY A 104 -2.29 18.43 -3.80
N PRO A 105 -3.50 18.44 -3.22
CA PRO A 105 -4.37 17.27 -3.19
C PRO A 105 -4.64 16.80 -4.63
N PRO A 106 -4.45 15.50 -4.93
CA PRO A 106 -4.79 14.97 -6.24
C PRO A 106 -6.30 15.15 -6.49
N ASP A 107 -6.66 15.67 -7.67
CA ASP A 107 -8.04 15.72 -8.11
C ASP A 107 -8.66 14.32 -8.13
N ALA A 108 -10.00 14.23 -8.01
CA ALA A 108 -10.71 12.95 -7.98
C ALA A 108 -10.35 12.02 -9.16
N ALA A 109 -10.10 12.58 -10.35
CA ALA A 109 -9.64 11.84 -11.52
C ALA A 109 -8.22 11.27 -11.35
N ALA A 110 -7.30 12.02 -10.73
CA ALA A 110 -5.96 11.54 -10.42
C ALA A 110 -6.00 10.45 -9.34
N VAL A 111 -6.85 10.60 -8.33
CA VAL A 111 -7.07 9.58 -7.30
C VAL A 111 -7.60 8.28 -7.91
N GLN A 112 -8.58 8.35 -8.82
CA GLN A 112 -9.07 7.19 -9.55
C GLN A 112 -7.99 6.56 -10.44
N ALA A 113 -7.18 7.38 -11.12
CA ALA A 113 -6.08 6.88 -11.94
C ALA A 113 -5.07 6.12 -11.09
N VAL A 114 -4.69 6.65 -9.92
CA VAL A 114 -3.80 5.96 -8.96
C VAL A 114 -4.44 4.66 -8.48
N ALA A 115 -5.72 4.68 -8.07
CA ALA A 115 -6.42 3.47 -7.63
C ALA A 115 -6.47 2.38 -8.69
N LYS A 116 -6.70 2.78 -9.95
CA LYS A 116 -6.70 1.87 -11.08
C LYS A 116 -5.31 1.28 -11.33
N ARG A 117 -4.25 2.10 -11.31
CA ARG A 117 -2.88 1.60 -11.46
C ARG A 117 -2.45 0.68 -10.32
N VAL A 118 -2.82 0.99 -9.08
CA VAL A 118 -2.58 0.10 -7.93
C VAL A 118 -3.26 -1.24 -8.16
N LYS A 119 -4.51 -1.25 -8.61
CA LYS A 119 -5.23 -2.47 -8.96
C LYS A 119 -4.50 -3.26 -10.05
N GLU A 120 -4.13 -2.61 -11.15
CA GLU A 120 -3.43 -3.24 -12.27
C GLU A 120 -2.06 -3.80 -11.83
N GLY A 121 -1.29 -3.06 -11.03
CA GLY A 121 -0.01 -3.52 -10.49
C GLY A 121 -0.16 -4.71 -9.55
N LEU A 122 -1.17 -4.70 -8.68
CA LEU A 122 -1.50 -5.83 -7.81
C LEU A 122 -1.94 -7.05 -8.61
N GLN A 123 -2.85 -6.88 -9.58
CA GLN A 123 -3.30 -7.96 -10.46
C GLN A 123 -2.15 -8.56 -11.26
N LYS A 124 -1.22 -7.73 -11.74
CA LYS A 124 -0.01 -8.19 -12.41
C LYS A 124 0.87 -9.04 -11.49
N LEU A 125 1.02 -8.66 -10.22
CA LEU A 125 1.72 -9.49 -9.24
C LEU A 125 1.01 -10.81 -8.91
N VAL A 126 -0.33 -10.82 -8.91
CA VAL A 126 -1.11 -12.07 -8.82
C VAL A 126 -0.80 -12.97 -10.02
N ASP A 127 -0.90 -12.40 -11.23
CA ASP A 127 -0.76 -13.13 -12.50
C ASP A 127 0.66 -13.70 -12.67
N GLU A 128 1.68 -12.91 -12.31
CA GLU A 128 3.08 -13.35 -12.28
C GLU A 128 3.41 -14.28 -11.10
N GLY A 129 2.48 -14.52 -10.16
CA GLY A 129 2.71 -15.33 -8.96
C GLY A 129 3.74 -14.72 -8.00
N LYS A 130 4.02 -13.41 -8.11
CA LYS A 130 4.97 -12.65 -7.29
C LYS A 130 4.34 -12.10 -6.01
N LEU A 131 3.10 -12.45 -5.76
CA LEU A 131 2.35 -12.02 -4.60
C LEU A 131 2.89 -12.72 -3.34
N GLY A 132 3.59 -11.95 -2.51
CA GLY A 132 4.40 -12.48 -1.40
C GLY A 132 5.87 -12.71 -1.73
N GLN A 133 6.38 -12.13 -2.82
CA GLN A 133 7.82 -12.05 -3.10
C GLN A 133 8.37 -10.68 -2.68
N ALA A 134 9.34 -10.68 -1.76
CA ALA A 134 10.06 -9.48 -1.37
C ALA A 134 10.67 -8.75 -2.59
N GLY A 135 10.44 -7.45 -2.69
CA GLY A 135 10.99 -6.64 -3.78
C GLY A 135 10.23 -5.34 -4.00
N VAL A 136 10.88 -4.39 -4.68
CA VAL A 136 10.25 -3.11 -5.04
C VAL A 136 9.72 -3.22 -6.47
N PHE A 137 8.41 -3.02 -6.63
CA PHE A 137 7.71 -3.07 -7.91
C PHE A 137 7.14 -1.71 -8.26
N TRP A 138 7.20 -1.37 -9.54
CA TRP A 138 6.78 -0.07 -10.05
C TRP A 138 5.46 -0.21 -10.82
N TYR A 139 4.55 0.75 -10.66
CA TYR A 139 3.23 0.78 -11.31
C TYR A 139 2.81 2.18 -11.78
#